data_AF-A0A9P6MEC2-F1
#
_entry.id   AF-A0A9P6MEC2-F1
#
_cell.length_a   1.000
_cell.length_b   1.000
_cell.length_c   1.000
_cell.angle_alpha   90.00
_cell.angle_beta   90.00
_cell.angle_gamma   90.00
#
_symmetry.space_group_name_H-M   'P 1'
#
loop_
_entity.id
_entity.type
_entity.pdbx_description
1 polymer ?
#
loop_
_entity_poly.entity_id
_entity_poly.type
_entity_poly.pdbx_seq_one_letter_code
_entity_poly.pdbx_strand_id
1 'polypeptide(L)'
;PISALQKWFPERKGFGAGLSVCGFGIGGLVCAKIPLPLINAVGLPLTFVVIGAAYWVILMICAWIFRFPPPERTKTRGPVFRNGTVFITRKQMKHGSAHDEKSMPPVIADSKTPPQNRIVYEPAIDLTLREALSTYEYLGMYMMFLANLVSGLVILSRLADMVINVFEKSPDTASTVVAINGGFNFVGRLMFSSLSDVIGRKPSYLVMLGTQVVILAVLPLIFVTKNYWAFLLAIWSLTCAYGGGFGTIPAFIHDLFGMHNISGLHGILLTAWSIAGVGGGVLFTLIYNHLINTRGYTASSPEVYNVNFYWLCACAATGFVVLLFVRSTVRDRLLPRVGGEVTRLRVFGRILRFEKNGAFTFKVKYLRREEEEKEWASFWQASCHTQTG
;
A
#
# COMPACT_ATOMS: atom_id res chain seq x y z
N PRO A 1 7.50 -0.35 15.25
CA PRO A 1 8.57 -0.95 14.42
C PRO A 1 8.63 -0.41 12.97
N ILE A 2 7.50 -0.15 12.30
CA ILE A 2 7.45 0.24 10.88
C ILE A 2 8.25 1.53 10.60
N SER A 3 7.94 2.62 11.32
CA SER A 3 8.63 3.89 11.16
C SER A 3 10.12 3.83 11.54
N ALA A 4 10.50 2.94 12.46
CA ALA A 4 11.90 2.72 12.81
C ALA A 4 12.66 2.00 11.69
N LEU A 5 12.08 0.96 11.09
CA LEU A 5 12.70 0.22 9.98
C LEU A 5 12.83 1.08 8.72
N GLN A 6 11.85 1.94 8.42
CA GLN A 6 11.97 2.88 7.31
C GLN A 6 13.08 3.92 7.52
N LYS A 7 13.39 4.29 8.77
CA LYS A 7 14.55 5.15 9.09
C LYS A 7 15.88 4.40 8.94
N TRP A 8 15.91 3.10 9.24
CA TRP A 8 17.08 2.26 9.02
C TRP A 8 17.36 2.02 7.52
N PHE A 9 16.32 2.01 6.68
CA PHE A 9 16.41 1.79 5.23
C PHE A 9 15.81 2.95 4.42
N PRO A 10 16.42 4.16 4.44
CA PRO A 10 15.83 5.35 3.82
C PRO A 10 15.78 5.28 2.28
N GLU A 11 16.69 4.53 1.65
CA GLU A 11 16.72 4.32 0.20
C GLU A 11 15.78 3.20 -0.26
N ARG A 12 15.41 2.29 0.65
CA ARG A 12 14.57 1.11 0.40
C ARG A 12 13.43 1.03 1.41
N LYS A 13 12.64 2.11 1.47
CA LYS A 13 11.57 2.27 2.44
C LYS A 13 10.50 1.19 2.30
N GLY A 14 10.26 0.72 1.07
CA GLY A 14 9.33 -0.36 0.77
C GLY A 14 9.83 -1.70 1.31
N PHE A 15 11.09 -2.04 1.08
CA PHE A 15 11.72 -3.21 1.70
C PHE A 15 11.65 -3.16 3.23
N GLY A 16 12.05 -2.03 3.84
CA GLY A 16 12.00 -1.84 5.30
C GLY A 16 10.58 -1.95 5.87
N ALA A 17 9.59 -1.39 5.18
CA ALA A 17 8.18 -1.53 5.55
C ALA A 17 7.69 -2.98 5.41
N GLY A 18 8.02 -3.66 4.30
CA GLY A 18 7.70 -5.06 4.07
C GLY A 18 8.24 -5.96 5.17
N LEU A 19 9.53 -5.85 5.50
CA LEU A 19 10.16 -6.59 6.61
C LEU A 19 9.45 -6.36 7.94
N SER A 20 9.01 -5.13 8.21
CA SER A 20 8.35 -4.80 9.46
C SER A 20 6.99 -5.49 9.63
N VAL A 21 6.30 -5.79 8.52
CA VAL A 21 4.94 -6.36 8.53
C VAL A 21 4.90 -7.80 8.04
N CYS A 22 6.00 -8.37 7.54
CA CYS A 22 6.04 -9.73 7.00
C CYS A 22 5.83 -10.80 8.09
N GLY A 23 6.16 -10.48 9.35
CA GLY A 23 5.90 -11.34 10.51
C GLY A 23 4.43 -11.74 10.66
N PHE A 24 3.49 -10.85 10.29
CA PHE A 24 2.06 -11.19 10.28
C PHE A 24 1.71 -12.31 9.27
N GLY A 25 2.43 -12.39 8.15
CA GLY A 25 2.25 -13.45 7.15
C GLY A 25 2.88 -14.77 7.62
N ILE A 26 4.14 -14.73 8.09
CA ILE A 26 4.85 -15.93 8.59
C ILE A 26 4.13 -16.53 9.80
N GLY A 27 3.61 -15.69 10.70
CA GLY A 27 2.90 -16.16 11.90
C GLY A 27 1.74 -17.09 11.57
N GLY A 28 0.97 -16.81 10.50
CA GLY A 28 -0.10 -17.69 10.06
C GLY A 28 0.39 -19.06 9.57
N LEU A 29 1.55 -19.11 8.92
CA LEU A 29 2.16 -20.36 8.44
C LEU A 29 2.73 -21.20 9.60
N VAL A 30 3.47 -20.57 10.51
CA VAL A 30 4.16 -21.25 11.62
C VAL A 30 3.19 -21.61 12.74
N CYS A 31 2.35 -20.65 13.15
CA CYS A 31 1.45 -20.85 14.29
C CYS A 31 0.23 -21.74 13.96
N ALA A 32 -0.04 -22.09 12.69
CA ALA A 32 -1.13 -23.01 12.35
C ALA A 32 -0.88 -24.47 12.82
N LYS A 33 0.38 -24.87 13.00
CA LYS A 33 0.75 -26.26 13.35
C LYS A 33 1.13 -26.48 14.81
N ILE A 34 1.23 -25.40 15.59
CA ILE A 34 1.68 -25.43 17.00
C ILE A 34 0.53 -25.76 17.99
N PRO A 35 -0.69 -25.21 17.87
CA PRO A 35 -1.72 -25.37 18.89
C PRO A 35 -2.20 -26.81 19.08
N LEU A 36 -2.44 -27.57 18.00
CA LEU A 36 -3.03 -28.91 18.09
C LEU A 36 -2.14 -29.92 18.86
N PRO A 37 -0.84 -30.07 18.54
CA PRO A 37 0.05 -30.92 19.34
C PRO A 37 0.14 -30.50 20.81
N LEU A 38 0.13 -29.19 21.07
CA LEU A 38 0.25 -28.64 22.41
C LEU A 38 -1.02 -28.90 23.24
N ILE A 39 -2.20 -28.75 22.64
CA ILE A 39 -3.48 -29.09 23.26
C ILE A 39 -3.52 -30.58 23.63
N ASN A 40 -3.04 -31.47 22.76
CA ASN A 40 -3.01 -32.90 23.05
C ASN A 40 -2.03 -33.26 24.17
N ALA A 41 -0.96 -32.48 24.35
CA ALA A 41 0.06 -32.74 25.37
C ALA A 41 -0.28 -32.18 26.75
N VAL A 42 -0.81 -30.96 26.82
CA VAL A 42 -1.01 -30.23 28.09
C VAL A 42 -2.45 -29.75 28.32
N GLY A 43 -3.35 -29.95 27.37
CA GLY A 43 -4.71 -29.44 27.42
C GLY A 43 -4.85 -27.98 26.98
N LEU A 44 -6.10 -27.55 26.77
CA LEU A 44 -6.41 -26.24 26.21
C LEU A 44 -5.98 -25.05 27.10
N PRO A 45 -6.27 -25.01 28.43
CA PRO A 45 -5.90 -23.86 29.26
C PRO A 45 -4.38 -23.67 29.34
N LEU A 46 -3.63 -24.76 29.55
CA LEU A 46 -2.16 -24.73 29.63
C LEU A 46 -1.51 -24.38 28.29
N THR A 47 -2.12 -24.71 27.16
CA THR A 47 -1.65 -24.28 25.84
C THR A 47 -1.56 -22.76 25.73
N PHE A 48 -2.59 -22.04 26.20
CA PHE A 48 -2.57 -20.57 26.21
C PHE A 48 -1.47 -20.01 27.12
N VAL A 49 -1.25 -20.62 28.28
CA VAL A 49 -0.18 -20.22 29.21
C VAL A 49 1.19 -20.43 28.59
N VAL A 50 1.46 -21.60 27.99
CA VAL A 50 2.74 -21.93 27.36
C VAL A 50 3.03 -20.99 26.18
N ILE A 51 2.06 -20.79 25.29
CA ILE A 51 2.22 -19.87 24.14
C ILE A 51 2.41 -18.42 24.62
N GLY A 52 1.64 -17.98 25.63
CA GLY A 52 1.77 -16.65 26.21
C GLY A 52 3.14 -16.41 26.86
N ALA A 53 3.63 -17.37 27.64
CA ALA A 53 4.95 -17.30 28.25
C ALA A 53 6.07 -17.27 27.20
N ALA A 54 5.96 -18.08 26.15
CA ALA A 54 6.91 -18.06 25.04
C ALA A 54 6.93 -16.70 24.32
N TYR A 55 5.77 -16.11 24.03
CA TYR A 55 5.68 -14.76 23.46
C TYR A 55 6.32 -13.72 24.37
N TRP A 56 6.07 -13.78 25.67
CA TRP A 56 6.66 -12.85 26.63
C TRP A 56 8.19 -12.92 26.62
N VAL A 57 8.77 -14.13 26.72
CA VAL A 57 10.23 -14.31 26.68
C VAL A 57 10.83 -13.76 25.39
N ILE A 58 10.24 -14.10 24.24
CA ILE A 58 10.72 -13.64 22.93
C ILE A 58 10.66 -12.11 22.84
N LEU A 59 9.53 -11.50 23.23
CA LEU A 59 9.36 -10.06 23.18
C LEU A 59 10.32 -9.31 24.11
N MET A 60 10.62 -9.86 25.29
CA MET A 60 11.60 -9.29 26.22
C MET A 60 13.01 -9.31 25.62
N ILE A 61 13.42 -10.42 25.00
CA ILE A 61 14.70 -10.53 24.30
C ILE A 61 14.77 -9.52 23.14
N CYS A 62 13.71 -9.41 22.34
CA CYS A 62 13.63 -8.45 21.24
C CYS A 62 13.71 -7.00 21.74
N ALA A 63 13.01 -6.67 22.84
CA ALA A 63 13.03 -5.34 23.44
C ALA A 63 14.43 -4.97 23.93
N TRP A 64 15.17 -5.93 24.51
CA TRP A 64 16.54 -5.72 24.98
C TRP A 64 17.53 -5.44 23.83
N ILE A 65 17.32 -6.05 22.66
CA ILE A 65 18.15 -5.86 21.47
C ILE A 65 17.74 -4.61 20.67
N PHE A 66 16.54 -4.07 20.89
CA PHE A 66 15.99 -3.00 20.06
C PHE A 66 16.82 -1.71 20.18
N ARG A 67 17.28 -1.18 19.05
CA ARG A 67 18.06 0.08 18.98
C ARG A 67 17.34 1.12 18.13
N PHE A 68 17.39 2.37 18.59
CA PHE A 68 16.90 3.49 17.80
C PHE A 68 17.82 3.74 16.61
N PRO A 69 17.25 4.00 15.42
CA PRO A 69 18.03 4.43 14.28
C PRO A 69 18.77 5.73 14.60
N PRO A 70 20.00 5.92 14.11
CA PRO A 70 20.69 7.19 14.25
C PRO A 70 19.84 8.33 13.64
N PRO A 71 19.93 9.56 14.18
CA PRO A 71 19.27 10.71 13.57
C PRO A 71 19.71 10.83 12.10
N GLU A 72 18.73 11.07 11.23
CA GLU A 72 18.85 11.12 9.76
C GLU A 72 20.20 11.71 9.31
N ARG A 73 21.10 10.90 8.72
CA ARG A 73 22.21 11.39 7.89
C ARG A 73 21.61 11.88 6.57
N THR A 74 20.97 13.04 6.66
CA THR A 74 20.50 13.95 5.60
C THR A 74 20.69 13.48 4.14
N LYS A 75 19.58 13.16 3.47
CA LYS A 75 19.29 13.99 2.28
C LYS A 75 18.97 15.37 2.83
N THR A 76 19.70 16.39 2.43
CA THR A 76 19.44 17.77 2.86
C THR A 76 17.96 18.03 2.55
N ARG A 77 17.12 18.16 3.58
CA ARG A 77 15.68 18.43 3.37
C ARG A 77 15.60 19.62 2.43
N GLY A 78 14.80 19.54 1.37
CA GLY A 78 14.42 20.71 0.62
C GLY A 78 13.65 21.69 1.51
N PRO A 79 13.29 22.86 1.00
CA PRO A 79 12.39 23.72 1.74
C PRO A 79 11.08 23.01 2.06
N VAL A 80 10.52 23.42 3.19
CA VAL A 80 9.31 22.86 3.78
C VAL A 80 8.14 23.72 3.36
N PHE A 81 7.12 23.12 2.73
CA PHE A 81 5.89 23.81 2.39
C PHE A 81 4.91 23.69 3.56
N ARG A 82 4.46 24.84 4.07
CA ARG A 82 3.43 24.92 5.11
C ARG A 82 2.48 26.08 4.78
N ASN A 83 1.18 25.79 4.68
CA ASN A 83 0.13 26.76 4.33
C ASN A 83 0.37 27.54 3.02
N GLY A 84 0.97 26.91 2.01
CA GLY A 84 1.30 27.57 0.73
C GLY A 84 2.57 28.40 0.75
N THR A 85 3.22 28.55 1.91
CA THR A 85 4.49 29.28 2.06
C THR A 85 5.67 28.31 2.10
N VAL A 86 6.76 28.69 1.42
CA VAL A 86 8.03 27.95 1.39
C VAL A 86 8.89 28.37 2.58
N PHE A 87 9.29 27.44 3.44
CA PHE A 87 10.19 27.68 4.56
C PHE A 87 11.57 27.08 4.28
N ILE A 88 12.60 27.92 4.26
CA ILE A 88 14.00 27.51 4.13
C ILE A 88 14.65 27.60 5.52
N THR A 89 15.25 26.52 5.99
CA THR A 89 15.86 26.44 7.32
C THR A 89 17.27 27.05 7.29
N ARG A 90 17.72 27.77 8.34
CA ARG A 90 19.10 28.30 8.44
C ARG A 90 20.22 27.26 8.22
N LYS A 91 19.98 25.99 8.53
CA LYS A 91 20.92 24.88 8.24
C LYS A 91 21.09 24.60 6.74
N GLN A 92 20.10 24.95 5.91
CA GLN A 92 20.15 24.80 4.44
C GLN A 92 21.00 25.89 3.78
N MET A 93 21.07 27.10 4.36
CA MET A 93 21.93 28.19 3.85
C MET A 93 23.43 27.93 4.07
N LYS A 94 23.82 27.20 5.13
CA LYS A 94 25.24 26.94 5.47
C LYS A 94 25.99 25.98 4.53
N HIS A 95 25.32 25.36 3.55
CA HIS A 95 25.96 24.51 2.54
C HIS A 95 26.08 25.17 1.16
N GLY A 96 25.60 26.41 1.00
CA GLY A 96 26.06 27.31 -0.06
C GLY A 96 27.32 28.02 0.43
N SER A 97 28.37 28.07 -0.39
CA SER A 97 29.57 28.88 -0.09
C SER A 97 29.16 30.30 0.32
N ALA A 98 29.85 30.88 1.29
CA ALA A 98 29.58 32.19 1.87
C ALA A 98 29.63 33.39 0.88
N HIS A 99 29.90 33.14 -0.41
CA HIS A 99 29.80 34.13 -1.49
C HIS A 99 28.42 34.16 -2.19
N ASP A 100 27.53 33.23 -1.88
CA ASP A 100 26.25 33.01 -2.56
C ASP A 100 25.05 33.20 -1.61
N GLU A 101 25.14 34.15 -0.67
CA GLU A 101 24.09 34.43 0.33
C GLU A 101 22.74 34.87 -0.29
N LYS A 102 22.71 35.11 -1.62
CA LYS A 102 21.52 35.46 -2.41
C LYS A 102 21.07 34.38 -3.40
N SER A 103 21.78 33.26 -3.56
CA SER A 103 21.42 32.23 -4.54
C SER A 103 21.03 30.93 -3.84
N MET A 104 19.75 30.59 -3.92
CA MET A 104 19.26 29.28 -3.47
C MET A 104 19.94 28.16 -4.25
N PRO A 105 20.15 26.99 -3.63
CA PRO A 105 20.80 25.89 -4.30
C PRO A 105 19.98 25.44 -5.52
N PRO A 106 20.65 25.13 -6.65
CA PRO A 106 19.96 24.86 -7.90
C PRO A 106 19.16 23.56 -7.83
N VAL A 107 17.90 23.59 -8.29
CA VAL A 107 17.00 22.41 -8.36
C VAL A 107 17.34 21.49 -9.52
N ILE A 108 17.89 22.06 -10.58
CA ILE A 108 18.55 21.29 -11.64
C ILE A 108 20.01 21.24 -11.25
N ALA A 109 20.48 20.08 -10.83
CA ALA A 109 21.91 19.90 -10.71
C ALA A 109 22.54 20.22 -12.06
N ASP A 110 23.50 21.15 -12.06
CA ASP A 110 24.17 21.62 -13.26
C ASP A 110 24.53 20.41 -14.14
N SER A 111 24.26 20.49 -15.45
CA SER A 111 24.58 19.41 -16.39
C SER A 111 26.06 18.99 -16.32
N LYS A 112 26.92 19.88 -15.80
CA LYS A 112 28.35 19.72 -15.55
C LYS A 112 28.71 18.97 -14.26
N THR A 113 27.79 18.80 -13.30
CA THR A 113 28.09 18.04 -12.07
C THR A 113 27.87 16.53 -12.29
N PRO A 114 28.86 15.67 -11.93
CA PRO A 114 28.71 14.23 -11.99
C PRO A 114 27.46 13.78 -11.24
N PRO A 115 26.71 12.78 -11.74
CA PRO A 115 25.45 12.33 -11.12
C PRO A 115 25.59 11.97 -9.63
N GLN A 116 26.78 11.50 -9.22
CA GLN A 116 27.10 11.16 -7.83
C GLN A 116 27.12 12.36 -6.87
N ASN A 117 27.36 13.58 -7.36
CA ASN A 117 27.50 14.81 -6.57
C ASN A 117 26.28 15.74 -6.66
N ARG A 118 25.19 15.30 -7.29
CA ARG A 118 23.96 16.10 -7.42
C ARG A 118 23.19 16.08 -6.10
N ILE A 119 23.16 17.20 -5.38
CA ILE A 119 22.29 17.37 -4.21
C ILE A 119 20.86 17.55 -4.73
N VAL A 120 20.05 16.50 -4.68
CA VAL A 120 18.62 16.57 -5.02
C VAL A 120 17.83 16.98 -3.77
N TYR A 121 17.30 18.20 -3.78
CA TYR A 121 16.40 18.68 -2.74
C TYR A 121 15.00 18.09 -2.95
N GLU A 122 14.61 17.13 -2.11
CA GLU A 122 13.22 16.66 -2.08
C GLU A 122 12.37 17.65 -1.27
N PRO A 123 11.29 18.21 -1.84
CA PRO A 123 10.39 19.09 -1.12
C PRO A 123 9.71 18.31 0.01
N ALA A 124 9.61 18.93 1.18
CA ALA A 124 8.88 18.38 2.31
C ALA A 124 7.57 19.16 2.49
N ILE A 125 6.51 18.45 2.89
CA ILE A 125 5.26 19.07 3.32
C ILE A 125 5.14 18.85 4.82
N ASP A 126 4.80 19.91 5.55
CA ASP A 126 4.51 19.85 6.98
C ASP A 126 3.01 20.06 7.19
N LEU A 127 2.30 18.99 7.52
CA LEU A 127 0.86 18.97 7.80
C LEU A 127 0.63 18.40 9.18
N THR A 128 -0.31 18.99 9.90
CA THR A 128 -0.85 18.36 11.11
C THR A 128 -1.58 17.06 10.75
N LEU A 129 -1.74 16.16 11.73
CA LEU A 129 -2.46 14.91 11.52
C LEU A 129 -3.88 15.16 11.00
N ARG A 130 -4.60 16.12 11.59
CA ARG A 130 -5.97 16.48 11.18
C ARG A 130 -6.04 16.96 9.73
N GLU A 131 -5.12 17.83 9.32
CA GLU A 131 -5.06 18.31 7.93
C GLU A 131 -4.69 17.17 6.97
N ALA A 132 -3.77 16.29 7.35
CA ALA A 132 -3.41 15.16 6.52
C ALA A 132 -4.61 14.21 6.32
N LEU A 133 -5.39 13.92 7.37
CA LEU A 133 -6.57 13.05 7.29
C LEU A 133 -7.70 13.62 6.42
N SER A 134 -7.86 14.94 6.36
CA SER A 134 -8.90 15.58 5.54
C SER A 134 -8.52 15.74 4.07
N THR A 135 -7.29 15.38 3.69
CA THR A 135 -6.85 15.50 2.31
C THR A 135 -7.47 14.41 1.43
N TYR A 136 -7.86 14.78 0.21
CA TYR A 136 -8.39 13.82 -0.74
C TYR A 136 -7.35 12.75 -1.12
N GLU A 137 -6.05 13.06 -1.02
CA GLU A 137 -5.00 12.06 -1.19
C GLU A 137 -5.09 10.96 -0.11
N TYR A 138 -5.23 11.34 1.16
CA TYR A 138 -5.36 10.36 2.25
C TYR A 138 -6.66 9.56 2.14
N LEU A 139 -7.79 10.23 1.85
CA LEU A 139 -9.07 9.56 1.66
C LEU A 139 -9.04 8.59 0.47
N GLY A 140 -8.42 8.98 -0.65
CA GLY A 140 -8.22 8.10 -1.80
C GLY A 140 -7.32 6.91 -1.45
N MET A 141 -6.26 7.13 -0.69
CA MET A 141 -5.39 6.06 -0.17
C MET A 141 -6.13 5.12 0.78
N TYR A 142 -7.03 5.63 1.61
CA TYR A 142 -7.85 4.83 2.50
C TYR A 142 -8.79 3.93 1.68
N MET A 143 -9.49 4.49 0.71
CA MET A 143 -10.43 3.75 -0.15
C MET A 143 -9.75 2.69 -1.01
N MET A 144 -8.61 3.01 -1.64
CA MET A 144 -7.86 2.03 -2.44
C MET A 144 -7.32 0.89 -1.54
N PHE A 145 -6.88 1.21 -0.32
CA PHE A 145 -6.36 0.21 0.60
C PHE A 145 -7.48 -0.67 1.12
N LEU A 146 -8.61 -0.09 1.53
CA LEU A 146 -9.82 -0.82 1.92
C LEU A 146 -10.26 -1.81 0.82
N ALA A 147 -10.31 -1.36 -0.44
CA ALA A 147 -10.64 -2.22 -1.57
C ALA A 147 -9.65 -3.40 -1.74
N ASN A 148 -8.35 -3.14 -1.60
CA ASN A 148 -7.32 -4.19 -1.61
C ASN A 148 -7.52 -5.19 -0.45
N LEU A 149 -7.92 -4.71 0.73
CA LEU A 149 -8.14 -5.54 1.92
C LEU A 149 -9.39 -6.42 1.81
N VAL A 150 -10.52 -5.84 1.39
CA VAL A 150 -11.81 -6.53 1.24
C VAL A 150 -11.66 -7.73 0.30
N SER A 151 -11.01 -7.53 -0.85
CA SER A 151 -10.79 -8.56 -1.86
C SER A 151 -10.02 -9.78 -1.32
N GLY A 152 -9.00 -9.56 -0.48
CA GLY A 152 -8.17 -10.61 0.10
C GLY A 152 -8.76 -11.30 1.33
N LEU A 153 -9.22 -10.51 2.30
CA LEU A 153 -9.63 -11.00 3.62
C LEU A 153 -10.92 -11.79 3.59
N VAL A 154 -11.88 -11.35 2.78
CA VAL A 154 -13.21 -11.97 2.73
C VAL A 154 -13.11 -13.36 2.10
N ILE A 155 -12.25 -13.54 1.09
CA ILE A 155 -12.02 -14.85 0.50
C ILE A 155 -11.25 -15.75 1.46
N LEU A 156 -10.24 -15.21 2.14
CA LEU A 156 -9.44 -15.96 3.11
C LEU A 156 -10.31 -16.60 4.21
N SER A 157 -11.34 -15.91 4.69
CA SER A 157 -12.21 -16.42 5.76
C SER A 157 -13.08 -17.62 5.33
N ARG A 158 -13.21 -17.87 4.03
CA ARG A 158 -14.01 -18.97 3.44
C ARG A 158 -13.19 -19.93 2.59
N LEU A 159 -11.87 -19.79 2.58
CA LEU A 159 -10.98 -20.59 1.73
C LEU A 159 -11.10 -22.09 2.02
N ALA A 160 -11.11 -22.50 3.30
CA ALA A 160 -11.27 -23.90 3.66
C ALA A 160 -12.62 -24.45 3.17
N ASP A 161 -13.71 -23.72 3.40
CA ASP A 161 -15.05 -24.09 2.94
C ASP A 161 -15.11 -24.26 1.42
N MET A 162 -14.48 -23.38 0.65
CA MET A 162 -14.44 -23.49 -0.81
C MET A 162 -13.72 -24.78 -1.26
N VAL A 163 -12.58 -25.10 -0.62
CA VAL A 163 -11.81 -26.32 -0.93
C VAL A 163 -12.59 -27.58 -0.62
N ILE A 164 -13.33 -27.59 0.50
CA ILE A 164 -14.13 -28.75 0.92
C ILE A 164 -15.41 -28.87 0.09
N ASN A 165 -16.18 -27.80 -0.01
CA ASN A 165 -17.55 -27.88 -0.52
C ASN A 165 -17.60 -27.83 -2.06
N VAL A 166 -16.79 -26.99 -2.69
CA VAL A 166 -16.83 -26.78 -4.16
C VAL A 166 -15.92 -27.76 -4.89
N PHE A 167 -14.72 -28.00 -4.34
CA PHE A 167 -13.71 -28.88 -4.94
C PHE A 167 -13.67 -30.28 -4.30
N GLU A 168 -14.57 -30.56 -3.35
CA GLU A 168 -14.81 -31.89 -2.77
C GLU A 168 -13.52 -32.52 -2.21
N LYS A 169 -12.66 -31.69 -1.59
CA LYS A 169 -11.40 -32.14 -0.96
C LYS A 169 -11.57 -32.38 0.54
N SER A 170 -10.64 -33.15 1.11
CA SER A 170 -10.64 -33.44 2.54
C SER A 170 -10.36 -32.18 3.39
N PRO A 171 -10.84 -32.14 4.65
CA PRO A 171 -10.49 -31.09 5.60
C PRO A 171 -8.97 -30.91 5.81
N ASP A 172 -8.21 -32.00 5.76
CA ASP A 172 -6.74 -31.95 5.87
C ASP A 172 -6.09 -31.23 4.67
N THR A 173 -6.62 -31.47 3.46
CA THR A 173 -6.19 -30.76 2.26
C THR A 173 -6.52 -29.28 2.38
N ALA A 174 -7.73 -28.94 2.83
CA ALA A 174 -8.16 -27.56 3.02
C ALA A 174 -7.28 -26.81 4.04
N SER A 175 -6.98 -27.44 5.19
CA SER A 175 -6.06 -26.90 6.20
C SER A 175 -4.67 -26.62 5.61
N THR A 176 -4.17 -27.53 4.77
CA THR A 176 -2.87 -27.37 4.10
C THR A 176 -2.90 -26.21 3.10
N VAL A 177 -3.96 -26.08 2.31
CA VAL A 177 -4.15 -24.95 1.37
C VAL A 177 -4.15 -23.62 2.10
N VAL A 178 -4.86 -23.52 3.23
CA VAL A 178 -4.91 -22.30 4.05
C VAL A 178 -3.52 -21.97 4.63
N ALA A 179 -2.77 -22.97 5.09
CA ALA A 179 -1.41 -22.76 5.59
C ALA A 179 -0.48 -22.24 4.49
N ILE A 180 -0.48 -22.87 3.31
CA ILE A 180 0.30 -22.43 2.14
C ILE A 180 -0.09 -21.00 1.74
N ASN A 181 -1.39 -20.68 1.81
CA ASN A 181 -1.89 -19.34 1.51
C ASN A 181 -1.29 -18.27 2.44
N GLY A 182 -1.05 -18.60 3.72
CA GLY A 182 -0.30 -17.74 4.65
C GLY A 182 1.13 -17.44 4.17
N GLY A 183 1.80 -18.43 3.56
CA GLY A 183 3.10 -18.26 2.92
C GLY A 183 3.07 -17.28 1.74
N PHE A 184 2.06 -17.36 0.88
CA PHE A 184 1.87 -16.38 -0.20
C PHE A 184 1.57 -14.97 0.32
N ASN A 185 0.88 -14.86 1.46
CA ASN A 185 0.69 -13.56 2.11
C ASN A 185 2.02 -12.94 2.54
N PHE A 186 2.90 -13.75 3.14
CA PHE A 186 4.25 -13.35 3.50
C PHE A 186 5.06 -12.91 2.27
N VAL A 187 5.09 -13.74 1.21
CA VAL A 187 5.81 -13.45 -0.03
C VAL A 187 5.31 -12.14 -0.63
N GLY A 188 4.00 -11.95 -0.72
CA GLY A 188 3.40 -10.72 -1.22
C GLY A 188 3.84 -9.48 -0.48
N ARG A 189 3.83 -9.52 0.87
CA ARG A 189 4.24 -8.40 1.73
C ARG A 189 5.68 -7.95 1.46
N LEU A 190 6.60 -8.88 1.20
CA LEU A 190 8.00 -8.56 0.90
C LEU A 190 8.21 -8.21 -0.58
N MET A 191 7.63 -9.00 -1.49
CA MET A 191 7.87 -8.89 -2.92
C MET A 191 7.36 -7.55 -3.46
N PHE A 192 6.09 -7.21 -3.23
CA PHE A 192 5.51 -5.98 -3.77
C PHE A 192 6.05 -4.73 -3.08
N SER A 193 6.33 -4.81 -1.78
CA SER A 193 6.92 -3.67 -1.07
C SER A 193 8.34 -3.39 -1.59
N SER A 194 9.14 -4.41 -1.83
CA SER A 194 10.49 -4.27 -2.42
C SER A 194 10.42 -3.82 -3.87
N LEU A 195 9.53 -4.41 -4.67
CA LEU A 195 9.30 -4.01 -6.05
C LEU A 195 8.88 -2.55 -6.15
N SER A 196 8.09 -2.07 -5.18
CA SER A 196 7.63 -0.69 -5.14
C SER A 196 8.73 0.35 -4.89
N ASP A 197 9.91 -0.06 -4.40
CA ASP A 197 11.10 0.81 -4.38
C ASP A 197 11.68 1.03 -5.78
N VAL A 198 11.44 0.11 -6.72
CA VAL A 198 11.96 0.16 -8.10
C VAL A 198 10.96 0.79 -9.05
N ILE A 199 9.73 0.30 -9.07
CA ILE A 199 8.69 0.76 -10.02
C ILE A 199 7.80 1.87 -9.47
N GLY A 200 7.91 2.17 -8.16
CA GLY A 200 7.09 3.13 -7.45
C GLY A 200 5.87 2.54 -6.76
N ARG A 201 5.36 3.27 -5.75
CA ARG A 201 4.23 2.83 -4.90
C ARG A 201 2.93 2.67 -5.66
N LYS A 202 2.56 3.69 -6.43
CA LYS A 202 1.31 3.69 -7.20
C LYS A 202 1.26 2.61 -8.28
N PRO A 203 2.29 2.43 -9.14
CA PRO A 203 2.31 1.33 -10.11
C PRO A 203 2.22 -0.05 -9.45
N SER A 204 2.88 -0.25 -8.31
CA SER A 204 2.77 -1.51 -7.55
C SER A 204 1.33 -1.77 -7.13
N TYR A 205 0.63 -0.75 -6.61
CA TYR A 205 -0.78 -0.85 -6.26
C TYR A 205 -1.71 -1.07 -7.45
N LEU A 206 -1.41 -0.51 -8.63
CA LEU A 206 -2.15 -0.77 -9.85
C LEU A 206 -2.03 -2.23 -10.27
N VAL A 207 -0.81 -2.80 -10.20
CA VAL A 207 -0.59 -4.22 -10.48
C VAL A 207 -1.33 -5.10 -9.49
N MET A 208 -1.26 -4.80 -8.19
CA MET A 208 -1.93 -5.58 -7.13
C MET A 208 -3.46 -5.56 -7.29
N LEU A 209 -4.07 -4.38 -7.40
CA LEU A 209 -5.51 -4.25 -7.56
C LEU A 209 -5.99 -4.78 -8.92
N GLY A 210 -5.25 -4.52 -10.00
CA GLY A 210 -5.58 -5.06 -11.33
C GLY A 210 -5.57 -6.59 -11.35
N THR A 211 -4.58 -7.20 -10.70
CA THR A 211 -4.50 -8.66 -10.52
C THR A 211 -5.71 -9.19 -9.75
N GLN A 212 -6.11 -8.52 -8.66
CA GLN A 212 -7.30 -8.89 -7.89
C GLN A 212 -8.59 -8.78 -8.71
N VAL A 213 -8.77 -7.70 -9.49
CA VAL A 213 -9.93 -7.52 -10.38
C VAL A 213 -10.03 -8.67 -11.38
N VAL A 214 -8.92 -9.00 -12.06
CA VAL A 214 -8.89 -10.10 -13.04
C VAL A 214 -9.21 -11.43 -12.38
N ILE A 215 -8.59 -11.73 -11.23
CA ILE A 215 -8.84 -12.99 -10.52
C ILE A 215 -10.30 -13.08 -10.08
N LEU A 216 -10.86 -12.03 -9.47
CA LEU A 216 -12.25 -12.00 -9.02
C LEU A 216 -13.25 -12.14 -10.18
N ALA A 217 -12.94 -11.57 -11.34
CA ALA A 217 -13.77 -11.73 -12.54
C ALA A 217 -13.72 -13.15 -13.12
N VAL A 218 -12.59 -13.83 -13.01
CA VAL A 218 -12.37 -15.19 -13.56
C VAL A 218 -12.77 -16.30 -12.57
N LEU A 219 -12.79 -16.03 -11.27
CA LEU A 219 -13.15 -17.01 -10.23
C LEU A 219 -14.49 -17.74 -10.48
N PRO A 220 -15.58 -17.07 -10.91
CA PRO A 220 -16.81 -17.76 -11.25
C PRO A 220 -16.65 -18.85 -12.32
N LEU A 221 -15.84 -18.60 -13.35
CA LEU A 221 -15.55 -19.59 -14.40
C LEU A 221 -14.74 -20.77 -13.84
N ILE A 222 -13.77 -20.50 -12.97
CA ILE A 222 -12.97 -21.54 -12.31
C ILE A 222 -13.86 -22.45 -11.46
N PHE A 223 -14.84 -21.88 -10.76
CA PHE A 223 -15.77 -22.64 -9.93
C PHE A 223 -16.72 -23.50 -10.77
N VAL A 224 -17.26 -22.97 -11.87
CA VAL A 224 -18.13 -23.73 -12.78
C VAL A 224 -17.37 -24.87 -13.45
N THR A 225 -16.13 -24.63 -13.88
CA THR A 225 -15.28 -25.67 -14.49
C THR A 225 -14.67 -26.64 -13.47
N LYS A 226 -14.85 -26.38 -12.16
CA LYS A 226 -14.25 -27.13 -11.04
C LYS A 226 -12.73 -27.37 -11.18
N ASN A 227 -12.01 -26.45 -11.85
CA ASN A 227 -10.57 -26.59 -12.04
C ASN A 227 -9.80 -26.21 -10.76
N TYR A 228 -9.42 -27.22 -9.98
CA TYR A 228 -8.77 -27.04 -8.69
C TYR A 228 -7.41 -26.32 -8.75
N TRP A 229 -6.57 -26.62 -9.75
CA TRP A 229 -5.25 -25.99 -9.86
C TRP A 229 -5.34 -24.53 -10.29
N ALA A 230 -6.27 -24.20 -11.19
CA ALA A 230 -6.55 -22.81 -11.55
C ALA A 230 -7.04 -22.01 -10.33
N PHE A 231 -7.87 -22.63 -9.47
CA PHE A 231 -8.31 -22.03 -8.22
C PHE A 231 -7.15 -21.73 -7.26
N LEU A 232 -6.26 -22.71 -7.02
CA LEU A 232 -5.11 -22.50 -6.14
C LEU A 232 -4.21 -21.37 -6.63
N LEU A 233 -3.86 -21.36 -7.91
CA LEU A 233 -3.04 -20.30 -8.52
C LEU A 233 -3.70 -18.92 -8.38
N ALA A 234 -5.01 -18.85 -8.62
CA ALA A 234 -5.79 -17.63 -8.46
C ALA A 234 -5.77 -17.14 -7.00
N ILE A 235 -6.08 -17.99 -6.03
CA ILE A 235 -6.14 -17.61 -4.61
C ILE A 235 -4.77 -17.22 -4.05
N TRP A 236 -3.72 -17.95 -4.40
CA TRP A 236 -2.36 -17.64 -3.96
C TRP A 236 -1.87 -16.30 -4.55
N SER A 237 -2.16 -16.06 -5.84
CA SER A 237 -1.82 -14.78 -6.49
C SER A 237 -2.61 -13.61 -5.89
N LEU A 238 -3.90 -13.81 -5.62
CA LEU A 238 -4.76 -12.83 -4.95
C LEU A 238 -4.26 -12.52 -3.54
N THR A 239 -3.87 -13.54 -2.78
CA THR A 239 -3.33 -13.37 -1.42
C THR A 239 -1.95 -12.69 -1.42
N CYS A 240 -1.13 -12.96 -2.44
CA CYS A 240 0.14 -12.28 -2.66
C CYS A 240 -0.09 -10.78 -2.93
N ALA A 241 -1.02 -10.42 -3.83
CA ALA A 241 -1.39 -9.03 -4.09
C ALA A 241 -1.96 -8.33 -2.84
N TYR A 242 -2.85 -9.01 -2.12
CA TYR A 242 -3.42 -8.52 -0.86
C TYR A 242 -2.34 -8.22 0.19
N GLY A 243 -1.41 -9.17 0.41
CA GLY A 243 -0.28 -9.01 1.31
C GLY A 243 0.66 -7.87 0.87
N GLY A 244 0.88 -7.73 -0.43
CA GLY A 244 1.68 -6.64 -1.00
C GLY A 244 1.14 -5.25 -0.66
N GLY A 245 -0.20 -5.09 -0.59
CA GLY A 245 -0.82 -3.86 -0.13
C GLY A 245 -0.37 -3.48 1.29
N PHE A 246 -0.41 -4.42 2.23
CA PHE A 246 0.07 -4.20 3.60
C PHE A 246 1.55 -3.81 3.66
N GLY A 247 2.40 -4.48 2.88
CA GLY A 247 3.83 -4.16 2.84
C GLY A 247 4.13 -2.78 2.25
N THR A 248 3.34 -2.35 1.27
CA THR A 248 3.61 -1.13 0.49
C THR A 248 3.00 0.13 1.13
N ILE A 249 1.87 0.01 1.85
CA ILE A 249 1.12 1.18 2.33
C ILE A 249 1.91 2.12 3.25
N PRO A 250 2.77 1.67 4.18
CA PRO A 250 3.49 2.59 5.06
C PRO A 250 4.50 3.43 4.28
N ALA A 251 5.12 2.84 3.25
CA ALA A 251 6.04 3.57 2.38
C ALA A 251 5.29 4.55 1.47
N PHE A 252 4.05 4.22 1.07
CA PHE A 252 3.23 5.15 0.30
C PHE A 252 2.78 6.35 1.15
N ILE A 253 2.36 6.14 2.40
CA ILE A 253 2.03 7.26 3.31
C ILE A 253 3.27 8.14 3.52
N HIS A 254 4.42 7.52 3.75
CA HIS A 254 5.69 8.21 3.90
C HIS A 254 5.96 9.15 2.71
N ASP A 255 5.87 8.65 1.48
CA ASP A 255 6.27 9.38 0.28
C ASP A 255 5.33 10.54 -0.06
N LEU A 256 4.13 10.60 0.56
CA LEU A 256 3.12 11.62 0.31
C LEU A 256 2.92 12.63 1.46
N PHE A 257 3.14 12.20 2.70
CA PHE A 257 2.91 13.00 3.92
C PHE A 257 4.17 13.22 4.76
N GLY A 258 5.29 12.59 4.40
CA GLY A 258 6.54 12.68 5.15
C GLY A 258 6.52 11.92 6.47
N MET A 259 7.56 12.16 7.28
CA MET A 259 7.87 11.36 8.48
C MET A 259 7.18 11.82 9.77
N HIS A 260 6.65 13.05 9.82
CA HIS A 260 6.22 13.66 11.08
C HIS A 260 5.04 12.90 11.72
N ASN A 261 4.03 12.56 10.92
CA ASN A 261 2.77 11.96 11.38
C ASN A 261 2.52 10.54 10.83
N ILE A 262 3.56 9.87 10.35
CA ILE A 262 3.44 8.58 9.65
C ILE A 262 2.74 7.50 10.48
N SER A 263 3.11 7.37 11.77
CA SER A 263 2.54 6.35 12.65
C SER A 263 1.05 6.60 12.90
N GLY A 264 0.64 7.85 13.11
CA GLY A 264 -0.76 8.22 13.34
C GLY A 264 -1.61 8.01 12.09
N LEU A 265 -1.11 8.46 10.93
CA LEU A 265 -1.78 8.25 9.64
C LEU A 265 -1.91 6.78 9.30
N HIS A 266 -0.86 6.00 9.51
CA HIS A 266 -0.88 4.56 9.27
C HIS A 266 -1.82 3.83 10.24
N GLY A 267 -1.82 4.19 11.54
CA GLY A 267 -2.70 3.60 12.53
C GLY A 267 -4.18 3.79 12.20
N ILE A 268 -4.58 5.00 11.80
CA ILE A 268 -5.96 5.26 11.37
C ILE A 268 -6.27 4.52 10.07
N LEU A 269 -5.34 4.46 9.13
CA LEU A 269 -5.54 3.75 7.87
C LEU A 269 -5.73 2.24 8.09
N LEU A 270 -5.10 1.65 9.11
CA LEU A 270 -5.30 0.25 9.48
C LEU A 270 -6.73 -0.05 9.96
N THR A 271 -7.55 0.95 10.32
CA THR A 271 -8.98 0.70 10.62
C THR A 271 -9.74 0.13 9.40
N ALA A 272 -9.26 0.39 8.19
CA ALA A 272 -9.77 -0.24 6.97
C ALA A 272 -9.71 -1.78 7.05
N TRP A 273 -8.74 -2.32 7.78
CA TRP A 273 -8.62 -3.76 8.00
C TRP A 273 -9.77 -4.32 8.80
N SER A 274 -10.15 -3.67 9.90
CA SER A 274 -11.31 -4.07 10.71
C SER A 274 -12.60 -3.99 9.90
N ILE A 275 -12.79 -2.91 9.13
CA ILE A 275 -13.96 -2.74 8.26
C ILE A 275 -14.02 -3.84 7.20
N ALA A 276 -12.90 -4.14 6.54
CA ALA A 276 -12.82 -5.19 5.53
C ALA A 276 -13.11 -6.58 6.10
N GLY A 277 -12.47 -6.93 7.22
CA GLY A 277 -12.60 -8.25 7.84
C GLY A 277 -13.99 -8.49 8.43
N VAL A 278 -14.46 -7.57 9.28
CA VAL A 278 -15.76 -7.71 9.95
C VAL A 278 -16.90 -7.41 8.97
N GLY A 279 -16.90 -6.22 8.36
CA GLY A 279 -17.98 -5.80 7.46
C GLY A 279 -18.08 -6.68 6.21
N GLY A 280 -16.96 -6.91 5.53
CA GLY A 280 -16.91 -7.76 4.35
C GLY A 280 -17.25 -9.22 4.64
N GLY A 281 -16.73 -9.79 5.74
CA GLY A 281 -16.98 -11.19 6.12
C GLY A 281 -18.42 -11.44 6.57
N VAL A 282 -19.02 -10.51 7.32
CA VAL A 282 -20.44 -10.57 7.71
C VAL A 282 -21.32 -10.46 6.48
N LEU A 283 -21.09 -9.47 5.60
CA LEU A 283 -21.86 -9.32 4.37
C LEU A 283 -21.78 -10.57 3.48
N PHE A 284 -20.59 -11.13 3.32
CA PHE A 284 -20.40 -12.38 2.59
C PHE A 284 -21.26 -13.50 3.17
N THR A 285 -21.22 -13.66 4.49
CA THR A 285 -21.95 -14.72 5.20
C THR A 285 -23.47 -14.53 5.12
N LEU A 286 -23.94 -13.29 5.18
CA LEU A 286 -25.36 -12.97 5.01
C LEU A 286 -25.86 -13.35 3.61
N ILE A 287 -25.12 -12.99 2.56
CA ILE A 287 -25.45 -13.35 1.18
C ILE A 287 -25.41 -14.87 1.01
N TYR A 288 -24.36 -15.52 1.50
CA TYR A 288 -24.18 -16.97 1.44
C TYR A 288 -25.36 -17.71 2.08
N ASN A 289 -25.73 -17.34 3.32
CA ASN A 289 -26.83 -17.98 4.04
C ASN A 289 -28.19 -17.69 3.40
N HIS A 290 -28.42 -16.48 2.88
CA HIS A 290 -29.66 -16.15 2.18
C HIS A 290 -29.88 -17.04 0.94
N LEU A 291 -28.82 -17.27 0.15
CA LEU A 291 -28.91 -18.10 -1.04
C LEU A 291 -29.20 -19.57 -0.71
N ILE A 292 -28.58 -20.11 0.33
CA ILE A 292 -28.84 -21.48 0.78
C ILE A 292 -30.27 -21.62 1.32
N ASN A 293 -30.65 -20.75 2.25
CA ASN A 293 -31.90 -20.90 3.00
C ASN A 293 -33.15 -20.55 2.17
N THR A 294 -33.04 -19.62 1.21
CA THR A 294 -34.21 -19.10 0.47
C THR A 294 -34.26 -19.61 -0.97
N ARG A 295 -33.13 -19.88 -1.62
CA ARG A 295 -33.10 -20.28 -3.04
C ARG A 295 -32.78 -21.76 -3.27
N GLY A 296 -32.62 -22.54 -2.21
CA GLY A 296 -32.41 -23.99 -2.30
C GLY A 296 -31.03 -24.40 -2.81
N TYR A 297 -30.05 -23.48 -2.83
CA TYR A 297 -28.67 -23.82 -3.17
C TYR A 297 -28.03 -24.64 -2.05
N THR A 298 -27.08 -25.50 -2.40
CA THR A 298 -26.27 -26.25 -1.44
C THR A 298 -24.91 -25.58 -1.25
N ALA A 299 -24.18 -25.94 -0.20
CA ALA A 299 -22.82 -25.46 0.04
C ALA A 299 -21.85 -25.80 -1.12
N SER A 300 -22.13 -26.85 -1.89
CA SER A 300 -21.34 -27.24 -3.06
C SER A 300 -21.70 -26.48 -4.33
N SER A 301 -22.79 -25.70 -4.32
CA SER A 301 -23.25 -24.94 -5.48
C SER A 301 -22.32 -23.72 -5.71
N PRO A 302 -21.62 -23.62 -6.85
CA PRO A 302 -20.77 -22.47 -7.19
C PRO A 302 -21.44 -21.11 -7.04
N GLU A 303 -22.73 -21.04 -7.31
CA GLU A 303 -23.54 -19.82 -7.37
C GLU A 303 -23.53 -19.06 -6.04
N VAL A 304 -23.46 -19.77 -4.91
CA VAL A 304 -23.46 -19.18 -3.56
C VAL A 304 -22.19 -18.34 -3.33
N TYR A 305 -21.09 -18.73 -3.96
CA TYR A 305 -19.82 -18.01 -3.93
C TYR A 305 -19.72 -16.95 -5.03
N ASN A 306 -20.24 -17.24 -6.22
CA ASN A 306 -20.13 -16.35 -7.39
C ASN A 306 -20.77 -14.98 -7.17
N VAL A 307 -21.94 -14.92 -6.53
CA VAL A 307 -22.58 -13.64 -6.18
C VAL A 307 -21.65 -12.78 -5.32
N ASN A 308 -20.89 -13.43 -4.42
CA ASN A 308 -19.94 -12.72 -3.58
C ASN A 308 -18.72 -12.22 -4.37
N PHE A 309 -18.24 -12.98 -5.34
CA PHE A 309 -17.13 -12.56 -6.19
C PHE A 309 -17.46 -11.31 -7.01
N TYR A 310 -18.71 -11.12 -7.46
CA TYR A 310 -19.08 -9.94 -8.23
C TYR A 310 -18.98 -8.63 -7.45
N TRP A 311 -19.51 -8.56 -6.22
CA TRP A 311 -19.42 -7.33 -5.43
C TRP A 311 -17.98 -7.10 -4.94
N LEU A 312 -17.24 -8.16 -4.62
CA LEU A 312 -15.80 -8.06 -4.32
C LEU A 312 -15.03 -7.50 -5.53
N CYS A 313 -15.33 -7.97 -6.74
CA CYS A 313 -14.75 -7.46 -7.99
C CYS A 313 -15.06 -5.98 -8.18
N ALA A 314 -16.31 -5.56 -7.93
CA ALA A 314 -16.71 -4.16 -8.00
C ALA A 314 -15.95 -3.29 -6.98
N CYS A 315 -15.75 -3.78 -5.75
CA CYS A 315 -14.92 -3.11 -4.75
C CYS A 315 -13.47 -2.97 -5.22
N ALA A 316 -12.85 -4.05 -5.70
CA ALA A 316 -11.48 -4.04 -6.23
C ALA A 316 -11.32 -3.06 -7.40
N ALA A 317 -12.28 -3.07 -8.34
CA ALA A 317 -12.30 -2.17 -9.50
C ALA A 317 -12.46 -0.71 -9.07
N THR A 318 -13.30 -0.44 -8.07
CA THR A 318 -13.45 0.90 -7.49
C THR A 318 -12.13 1.37 -6.87
N GLY A 319 -11.46 0.52 -6.11
CA GLY A 319 -10.13 0.81 -5.56
C GLY A 319 -9.10 1.11 -6.64
N PHE A 320 -9.10 0.33 -7.73
CA PHE A 320 -8.23 0.53 -8.89
C PHE A 320 -8.50 1.90 -9.55
N VAL A 321 -9.76 2.26 -9.76
CA VAL A 321 -10.15 3.55 -10.34
C VAL A 321 -9.76 4.71 -9.42
N VAL A 322 -10.06 4.62 -8.13
CA VAL A 322 -9.70 5.65 -7.13
C VAL A 322 -8.18 5.89 -7.13
N LEU A 323 -7.39 4.82 -7.16
CA LEU A 323 -5.93 4.89 -7.19
C LEU A 323 -5.41 5.69 -8.40
N LEU A 324 -6.08 5.66 -9.57
CA LEU A 324 -5.68 6.45 -10.73
C LEU A 324 -5.64 7.96 -10.40
N PHE A 325 -6.49 8.44 -9.51
CA PHE A 325 -6.55 9.84 -9.08
C PHE A 325 -5.66 10.17 -7.87
N VAL A 326 -5.19 9.15 -7.13
CA VAL A 326 -4.26 9.35 -6.01
C VAL A 326 -2.89 9.79 -6.53
N ARG A 327 -2.34 10.88 -5.97
CA ARG A 327 -0.99 11.38 -6.29
C ARG A 327 0.09 10.49 -5.68
N SER A 328 1.28 10.46 -6.28
CA SER A 328 2.33 9.48 -5.89
C SER A 328 3.43 10.06 -5.01
N THR A 329 3.68 11.37 -5.08
CA THR A 329 4.79 12.04 -4.39
C THR A 329 4.40 13.43 -3.91
N VAL A 330 5.19 14.00 -2.99
CA VAL A 330 5.07 15.41 -2.59
C VAL A 330 5.23 16.35 -3.79
N ARG A 331 6.12 16.02 -4.74
CA ARG A 331 6.29 16.78 -5.99
C ARG A 331 4.99 16.83 -6.80
N ASP A 332 4.29 15.71 -6.94
CA ASP A 332 2.98 15.65 -7.60
C ASP A 332 1.92 16.50 -6.91
N ARG A 333 2.08 16.71 -5.60
CA ARG A 333 1.15 17.48 -4.79
C ARG A 333 1.36 18.98 -4.95
N LEU A 334 2.61 19.39 -5.10
CA LEU A 334 3.01 20.80 -5.19
C LEU A 334 3.00 21.33 -6.62
N LEU A 335 3.20 20.48 -7.64
CA LEU A 335 3.23 20.93 -9.03
C LEU A 335 1.91 21.64 -9.38
N PRO A 336 1.93 22.92 -9.79
CA PRO A 336 0.72 23.67 -10.10
C PRO A 336 -0.02 23.06 -11.29
N ARG A 337 -1.31 23.39 -11.43
CA ARG A 337 -2.08 23.04 -12.63
C ARG A 337 -1.77 24.03 -13.74
N VAL A 338 -1.61 23.55 -14.96
CA VAL A 338 -1.41 24.41 -16.14
C VAL A 338 -2.77 24.95 -16.61
N GLY A 339 -2.80 26.13 -17.25
CA GLY A 339 -4.03 26.71 -17.79
C GLY A 339 -4.76 25.74 -18.73
N GLY A 340 -6.03 25.43 -18.43
CA GLY A 340 -6.83 24.46 -19.19
C GLY A 340 -6.71 23.00 -18.71
N GLU A 341 -5.88 22.69 -17.71
CA GLU A 341 -5.79 21.36 -17.11
C GLU A 341 -7.04 21.03 -16.27
N VAL A 342 -7.79 20.02 -16.70
CA VAL A 342 -8.98 19.53 -15.98
C VAL A 342 -8.58 18.55 -14.90
N THR A 343 -7.74 17.57 -15.26
CA THR A 343 -7.20 16.59 -14.34
C THR A 343 -5.88 16.01 -14.86
N ARG A 344 -5.13 15.36 -13.97
CA ARG A 344 -3.92 14.62 -14.32
C ARG A 344 -3.86 13.31 -13.55
N LEU A 345 -3.36 12.28 -14.22
CA LEU A 345 -3.16 10.96 -13.65
C LEU A 345 -1.69 10.60 -13.80
N ARG A 346 -1.07 10.03 -12.77
CA ARG A 346 0.26 9.42 -12.91
C ARG A 346 0.10 7.92 -13.17
N VAL A 347 0.54 7.46 -14.34
CA VAL A 347 0.45 6.04 -14.75
C VAL A 347 1.86 5.58 -15.13
N PHE A 348 2.33 4.49 -14.50
CA PHE A 348 3.70 3.95 -14.67
C PHE A 348 4.81 5.00 -14.60
N GLY A 349 4.71 5.93 -13.65
CA GLY A 349 5.75 6.93 -13.39
C GLY A 349 5.70 8.17 -14.29
N ARG A 350 4.73 8.32 -15.20
CA ARG A 350 4.58 9.53 -16.04
C ARG A 350 3.21 10.19 -15.88
N ILE A 351 3.16 11.49 -16.09
CA ILE A 351 1.92 12.29 -16.00
C ILE A 351 1.15 12.20 -17.32
N LEU A 352 -0.07 11.69 -17.25
CA LEU A 352 -1.10 11.79 -18.27
C LEU A 352 -2.01 12.97 -17.91
N ARG A 353 -1.96 14.04 -18.70
CA ARG A 353 -2.70 15.28 -18.46
C ARG A 353 -3.91 15.37 -19.41
N PHE A 354 -5.04 15.78 -18.88
CA PHE A 354 -6.27 16.06 -19.63
C PHE A 354 -6.46 17.57 -19.70
N GLU A 355 -6.29 18.12 -20.90
CA GLU A 355 -6.39 19.56 -21.17
C GLU A 355 -7.67 19.87 -21.96
N LYS A 356 -8.39 20.92 -21.58
CA LYS A 356 -9.56 21.39 -22.33
C LYS A 356 -9.10 22.15 -23.57
N ASN A 357 -9.51 21.70 -24.75
CA ASN A 357 -9.16 22.28 -26.05
C ASN A 357 -10.43 22.77 -26.77
N GLY A 358 -11.17 23.71 -26.17
CA GLY A 358 -12.47 24.20 -26.67
C GLY A 358 -13.64 23.90 -25.72
N ALA A 359 -14.89 24.15 -26.15
CA ALA A 359 -16.06 23.99 -25.27
C ALA A 359 -16.33 22.52 -24.86
N PHE A 360 -16.09 21.55 -25.77
CA PHE A 360 -16.43 20.13 -25.59
C PHE A 360 -15.31 19.12 -25.94
N THR A 361 -14.12 19.60 -26.29
CA THR A 361 -13.01 18.75 -26.76
C THR A 361 -11.88 18.68 -25.74
N PHE A 362 -11.38 17.46 -25.47
CA PHE A 362 -10.28 17.21 -24.54
C PHE A 362 -9.04 16.71 -25.29
N LYS A 363 -7.87 17.23 -24.93
CA LYS A 363 -6.58 16.76 -25.40
C LYS A 363 -5.91 15.97 -24.28
N VAL A 364 -5.47 14.75 -24.60
CA VAL A 364 -4.69 13.93 -23.66
C VAL A 364 -3.22 14.10 -24.00
N LYS A 365 -2.42 14.61 -23.06
CA LYS A 365 -0.98 14.80 -23.20
C LYS A 365 -0.23 13.85 -22.27
N TYR A 366 0.61 12.99 -22.83
CA TYR A 366 1.51 12.14 -22.06
C TYR A 366 2.86 12.85 -21.93
N LEU A 367 3.16 13.38 -20.74
CA LEU A 367 4.38 14.16 -20.53
C LEU A 367 5.62 13.26 -20.52
N ARG A 368 6.66 13.70 -21.23
CA ARG A 368 8.00 13.13 -21.11
C ARG A 368 8.62 13.57 -19.78
N ARG A 369 9.54 12.77 -19.26
CA ARG A 369 10.22 13.06 -17.98
C ARG A 369 10.95 14.41 -18.01
N GLU A 370 11.58 14.74 -19.12
CA GLU A 370 12.26 16.04 -19.31
C GLU A 370 11.30 17.23 -19.29
N GLU A 371 10.10 17.08 -19.85
CA GLU A 371 9.07 18.13 -19.81
C GLU A 371 8.59 18.37 -18.38
N GLU A 372 8.37 17.28 -17.62
CA GLU A 372 8.00 17.34 -16.21
C GLU A 372 9.10 17.97 -15.34
N GLU A 373 10.37 17.69 -15.64
CA GLU A 373 11.53 18.30 -14.98
C GLU A 373 11.64 19.80 -15.29
N LYS A 374 11.39 20.21 -16.53
CA LYS A 374 11.34 21.63 -16.90
C LYS A 374 10.20 22.36 -16.19
N GLU A 375 8.98 21.82 -16.21
CA GLU A 375 7.82 22.43 -15.54
C GLU A 375 8.07 22.58 -14.03
N TRP A 376 8.66 21.57 -13.39
CA TRP A 376 9.02 21.63 -11.98
C TRP A 376 10.09 22.69 -11.68
N ALA A 377 11.13 22.78 -12.51
CA ALA A 377 12.17 23.77 -12.35
C ALA A 377 11.64 25.20 -12.51
N SER A 378 10.75 25.43 -13.48
CA SER A 378 10.09 26.74 -13.67
C SER A 378 9.21 27.11 -12.48
N PHE A 379 8.40 26.18 -11.97
CA PHE A 379 7.59 26.40 -10.76
C PHE A 379 8.46 26.75 -9.56
N TRP A 380 9.60 26.07 -9.43
CA TRP A 380 10.53 26.34 -8.35
C TRP A 380 11.12 27.74 -8.41
N GLN A 381 11.66 28.12 -9.56
CA GLN A 381 12.24 29.45 -9.78
C GLN A 381 11.21 30.56 -9.47
N ALA A 382 9.96 30.39 -9.92
CA ALA A 382 8.89 31.34 -9.65
C ALA A 382 8.57 31.45 -8.14
N SER A 383 8.55 30.33 -7.41
CA SER A 383 8.26 30.29 -5.97
C SER A 383 9.36 30.92 -5.12
N CYS A 384 10.60 30.96 -5.63
CA CYS A 384 11.73 31.61 -4.97
C CYS A 384 11.70 33.13 -5.15
N HIS A 385 11.32 33.63 -6.32
CA HIS A 385 11.31 35.07 -6.62
C HIS A 385 10.24 35.86 -5.85
N THR A 386 9.13 35.23 -5.48
CA THR A 386 8.06 35.85 -4.66
C THR A 386 8.45 36.06 -3.19
N GLN A 387 9.58 35.55 -2.72
CA GLN A 387 10.02 35.71 -1.33
C GLN A 387 11.14 36.74 -1.12
N THR A 388 11.74 37.25 -2.20
CA THR A 388 12.81 38.26 -2.15
C THR A 388 12.32 39.69 -2.41
N GLY A 389 11.01 39.87 -2.56
CA GLY A 389 10.35 41.15 -2.83
C GLY A 389 9.74 41.77 -1.58
#